data_AF-A0A6A1VTG6-F1
#
_entry.id   AF-A0A6A1VTG6-F1
#
_cell.length_a   1.000
_cell.length_b   1.000
_cell.length_c   1.000
_cell.angle_alpha   90.00
_cell.angle_beta   90.00
_cell.angle_gamma   90.00
#
_symmetry.space_group_name_H-M   'P 1'
#
loop_
_entity.id
_entity.type
_entity.pdbx_description
1 polymer ?
#
loop_
_entity_poly.entity_id
_entity_poly.type
_entity_poly.pdbx_seq_one_letter_code
_entity_poly.pdbx_strand_id
1 'polypeptide(L)'
;MTRSIDESLARLQLDYVDILQCHDIEFGSLNQVVNETIPALQKLKEARKIRFIGVTGLPLEVFTYVLDRVPPGTVDVILSYCHYSINDSTLEDLLPYLKSKGVGIITASPHAMGLLTESGPPRMAPSFT
;
A
#
# COMPACT_ATOMS: atom_id res chain seq x y z
N MET A 1 3.18 15.90 -1.64
CA MET A 1 3.86 14.81 -2.38
C MET A 1 5.28 15.20 -2.82
N THR A 2 5.49 16.15 -3.74
CA THR A 2 6.83 16.47 -4.29
C THR A 2 7.92 16.75 -3.24
N ARG A 3 7.63 17.60 -2.25
CA ARG A 3 8.60 17.86 -1.15
C ARG A 3 8.98 16.60 -0.38
N SER A 4 8.00 15.73 -0.10
CA SER A 4 8.20 14.53 0.71
C SER A 4 9.06 13.48 -0.01
N ILE A 5 8.89 13.31 -1.33
CA ILE A 5 9.75 12.42 -2.11
C ILE A 5 11.18 12.98 -2.21
N ASP A 6 11.35 14.28 -2.45
CA ASP A 6 12.68 14.89 -2.56
C ASP A 6 13.49 14.77 -1.25
N GLU A 7 12.83 14.97 -0.10
CA GLU A 7 13.44 14.75 1.21
C GLU A 7 13.80 13.27 1.45
N SER A 8 12.98 12.34 0.95
CA SER A 8 13.24 10.91 1.08
C SER A 8 14.41 10.46 0.21
N LEU A 9 14.47 10.93 -1.03
CA LEU A 9 15.57 10.70 -1.97
C LEU A 9 16.90 11.23 -1.41
N ALA A 10 16.89 12.43 -0.83
CA ALA A 10 18.07 12.99 -0.18
C ALA A 10 18.56 12.14 1.01
N ARG A 11 17.64 11.66 1.88
CA ARG A 11 18.00 10.80 3.02
C ARG A 11 18.52 9.42 2.59
N LEU A 12 17.94 8.85 1.54
CA LEU A 12 18.36 7.56 1.00
C LEU A 12 19.59 7.65 0.10
N GLN A 13 20.01 8.88 -0.27
CA GLN A 13 21.08 9.14 -1.23
C GLN A 13 20.81 8.47 -2.59
N LEU A 14 19.56 8.58 -3.06
CA LEU A 14 19.11 8.00 -4.31
C LEU A 14 18.51 9.08 -5.23
N ASP A 15 18.59 8.85 -6.53
CA ASP A 15 17.95 9.71 -7.53
C ASP A 15 16.47 9.33 -7.78
N TYR A 16 16.11 8.08 -7.50
CA TYR A 16 14.76 7.55 -7.64
C TYR A 16 14.53 6.39 -6.65
N VAL A 17 13.26 6.02 -6.44
CA VAL A 17 12.89 4.78 -5.73
C VAL A 17 12.11 3.84 -6.65
N ASP A 18 12.25 2.53 -6.47
CA ASP A 18 11.50 1.59 -7.30
C ASP A 18 9.99 1.71 -7.04
N ILE A 19 9.56 1.74 -5.78
CA ILE A 19 8.13 1.82 -5.42
C ILE A 19 7.91 3.00 -4.47
N LEU A 20 6.92 3.83 -4.78
CA LEU A 20 6.41 4.84 -3.84
C LEU A 20 4.97 4.50 -3.44
N GLN A 21 4.76 4.36 -2.13
CA GLN A 21 3.49 3.97 -1.53
C GLN A 21 2.69 5.21 -1.10
N CYS A 22 1.42 5.29 -1.52
CA CYS A 22 0.44 6.15 -0.87
C CYS A 22 -0.01 5.48 0.43
N HIS A 23 0.51 5.98 1.54
CA HIS A 23 0.38 5.35 2.86
C HIS A 23 -1.00 5.61 3.49
N ASP A 24 -1.58 4.55 4.04
CA ASP A 24 -2.85 4.46 4.77
C ASP A 24 -3.98 5.29 4.14
N ILE A 25 -4.41 4.87 2.96
CA ILE A 25 -5.36 5.61 2.13
C ILE A 25 -6.74 5.78 2.79
N GLU A 26 -7.07 4.96 3.78
CA GLU A 26 -8.29 5.00 4.58
C GLU A 26 -8.37 6.19 5.54
N PHE A 27 -7.23 6.76 5.98
CA PHE A 27 -7.24 7.94 6.86
C PHE A 27 -7.46 9.25 6.10
N GLY A 28 -7.39 9.21 4.77
CA GLY A 28 -7.67 10.33 3.89
C GLY A 28 -9.03 10.21 3.19
N SER A 29 -9.31 11.17 2.30
CA SER A 29 -10.43 11.03 1.37
C SER A 29 -10.03 10.11 0.23
N LEU A 30 -10.69 8.94 0.11
CA LEU A 30 -10.45 8.04 -1.03
C LEU A 30 -10.74 8.71 -2.38
N ASN A 31 -11.69 9.64 -2.43
CA ASN A 31 -11.93 10.46 -3.63
C ASN A 31 -10.71 11.34 -3.96
N GLN A 32 -10.05 11.91 -2.95
CA GLN A 32 -8.82 12.67 -3.15
C GLN A 32 -7.65 11.77 -3.56
N VAL A 33 -7.58 10.57 -3.01
CA VAL A 33 -6.56 9.57 -3.40
C VAL A 33 -6.67 9.27 -4.90
N VAL A 34 -7.88 8.97 -5.38
CA VAL A 34 -8.15 8.65 -6.79
C VAL A 34 -7.93 9.85 -7.71
N ASN A 35 -8.47 11.01 -7.36
CA ASN A 35 -8.56 12.14 -8.30
C ASN A 35 -7.37 13.11 -8.23
N GLU A 36 -6.60 13.11 -7.13
CA GLU A 36 -5.48 14.04 -6.96
C GLU A 36 -4.17 13.31 -6.69
N THR A 37 -4.15 12.39 -5.72
CA THR A 37 -2.89 11.80 -5.23
C THR A 37 -2.28 10.85 -6.25
N ILE A 38 -3.06 9.92 -6.79
CA ILE A 38 -2.59 8.98 -7.80
C ILE A 38 -2.13 9.70 -9.09
N PRO A 39 -2.87 10.68 -9.64
CA PRO A 39 -2.37 11.51 -10.74
C PRO A 39 -1.07 12.26 -10.41
N ALA A 40 -0.88 12.72 -9.17
CA ALA A 40 0.38 13.32 -8.76
C ALA A 40 1.54 12.30 -8.73
N LEU A 41 1.27 11.06 -8.30
CA LEU A 41 2.25 9.95 -8.35
C LEU A 41 2.59 9.57 -9.80
N GLN A 42 1.62 9.58 -10.72
CA GLN A 42 1.88 9.38 -12.15
C GLN A 42 2.87 10.41 -12.70
N LYS A 43 2.71 11.70 -12.37
CA LYS A 43 3.67 12.75 -12.76
C LYS A 43 5.08 12.49 -12.22
N LEU A 44 5.20 11.93 -11.02
CA LEU A 44 6.51 11.54 -10.47
C LEU A 44 7.11 10.34 -11.22
N LYS A 45 6.28 9.39 -11.66
CA LYS A 45 6.68 8.24 -12.50
C LYS A 45 7.15 8.72 -13.87
N GLU A 46 6.43 9.65 -14.49
CA GLU A 46 6.82 10.32 -15.75
C GLU A 46 8.14 11.08 -15.62
N ALA A 47 8.34 11.78 -14.50
CA ALA A 47 9.60 12.45 -14.15
C ALA A 47 10.73 11.49 -13.74
N ARG A 48 10.50 10.17 -13.79
CA ARG A 48 11.46 9.10 -13.44
C ARG A 48 11.99 9.16 -12.00
N LYS A 49 11.28 9.82 -11.09
CA LYS A 49 11.60 9.81 -9.65
C LYS A 49 11.12 8.53 -8.96
N ILE A 50 10.15 7.83 -9.56
CA ILE A 50 9.65 6.54 -9.10
C ILE A 50 9.46 5.58 -10.28
N ARG A 51 9.55 4.27 -10.08
CA ARG A 51 9.24 3.28 -11.13
C ARG A 51 7.83 2.71 -11.04
N PHE A 52 7.31 2.53 -9.83
CA PHE A 52 6.04 1.90 -9.56
C PHE A 52 5.26 2.68 -8.49
N ILE A 53 3.94 2.67 -8.62
CA ILE A 53 2.99 3.30 -7.71
C ILE A 53 2.36 2.20 -6.86
N GLY A 54 2.41 2.39 -5.56
CA GLY A 54 1.71 1.52 -4.62
C GLY A 54 0.72 2.28 -3.75
N VAL A 55 -0.22 1.54 -3.17
CA VAL A 55 -1.13 2.03 -2.14
C VAL A 55 -1.13 1.08 -0.94
N THR A 56 -1.25 1.62 0.27
CA THR A 56 -1.37 0.83 1.49
C THR A 56 -2.69 1.11 2.18
N GLY A 57 -3.20 0.10 2.89
CA GLY A 57 -4.35 0.29 3.74
C GLY A 57 -4.63 -0.94 4.59
N LEU A 58 -5.42 -0.72 5.64
CA LEU A 58 -5.92 -1.76 6.51
C LEU A 58 -7.20 -2.39 5.93
N PRO A 59 -8.34 -1.68 5.75
CA PRO A 59 -9.57 -2.32 5.29
C PRO A 59 -9.44 -2.75 3.83
N LEU A 60 -9.72 -4.01 3.50
CA LEU A 60 -9.47 -4.54 2.15
C LEU A 60 -10.31 -3.85 1.06
N GLU A 61 -11.49 -3.33 1.41
CA GLU A 61 -12.38 -2.63 0.49
C GLU A 61 -11.79 -1.33 -0.08
N VAL A 62 -10.79 -0.74 0.57
CA VAL A 62 -10.15 0.47 0.04
C VAL A 62 -9.37 0.18 -1.23
N PHE A 63 -8.83 -1.04 -1.37
CA PHE A 63 -8.10 -1.46 -2.55
C PHE A 63 -9.03 -1.58 -3.75
N THR A 64 -10.18 -2.26 -3.61
CA THR A 64 -11.16 -2.37 -4.70
C THR A 64 -11.72 -1.00 -5.07
N TYR A 65 -12.02 -0.15 -4.07
CA TYR A 65 -12.50 1.21 -4.30
C TYR A 65 -11.58 2.00 -5.23
N VAL A 66 -10.27 2.00 -4.94
CA VAL A 66 -9.27 2.72 -5.72
C VAL A 66 -9.04 2.06 -7.07
N LEU A 67 -8.79 0.75 -7.11
CA LEU A 67 -8.44 0.01 -8.33
C LEU A 67 -9.56 -0.04 -9.38
N ASP A 68 -10.81 0.16 -8.98
CA ASP A 68 -11.95 0.27 -9.89
C ASP A 68 -12.16 1.69 -10.44
N ARG A 69 -11.51 2.70 -9.85
CA ARG A 69 -11.71 4.12 -10.21
C ARG A 69 -10.49 4.78 -10.84
N VAL A 70 -9.35 4.10 -10.88
CA VAL A 70 -8.17 4.53 -11.64
C VAL A 70 -8.06 3.77 -12.96
N PRO A 71 -7.41 4.34 -13.98
CA PRO A 71 -7.12 3.61 -15.21
C PRO A 71 -6.36 2.30 -14.93
N PRO A 72 -6.67 1.19 -15.61
CA PRO A 72 -5.96 -0.07 -15.45
C PRO A 72 -4.45 0.09 -15.59
N GLY A 73 -3.67 -0.58 -14.72
CA GLY A 73 -2.21 -0.49 -14.69
C GLY A 73 -1.64 0.79 -14.06
N THR A 74 -2.48 1.66 -13.50
CA THR A 74 -2.00 2.88 -12.82
C THR A 74 -1.34 2.57 -11.46
N VAL A 75 -1.97 1.70 -10.67
CA VAL A 75 -1.43 1.22 -9.40
C VAL A 75 -0.80 -0.14 -9.67
N ASP A 76 0.46 -0.29 -9.32
CA ASP A 76 1.28 -1.47 -9.62
C ASP A 76 1.26 -2.49 -8.46
N VAL A 77 1.09 -2.02 -7.22
CA VAL A 77 1.18 -2.86 -6.01
C VAL A 77 0.25 -2.37 -4.90
N ILE A 78 -0.36 -3.30 -4.17
CA ILE A 78 -0.99 -3.01 -2.88
C ILE A 78 -0.12 -3.54 -1.74
N LEU A 79 -0.15 -2.85 -0.61
CA LEU A 79 0.36 -3.35 0.65
C LEU A 79 -0.80 -3.52 1.63
N SER A 80 -1.10 -4.77 1.97
CA SER A 80 -2.11 -5.12 2.97
C SER A 80 -1.42 -5.41 4.30
N TYR A 81 -1.96 -4.87 5.39
CA TYR A 81 -1.42 -5.04 6.74
C TYR A 81 -2.25 -6.08 7.51
N CYS A 82 -1.60 -7.12 8.04
CA CYS A 82 -2.19 -8.19 8.86
C CYS A 82 -3.23 -9.13 8.22
N HIS A 83 -3.77 -8.88 7.02
CA HIS A 83 -4.85 -9.69 6.42
C HIS A 83 -4.41 -10.93 5.62
N TYR A 84 -3.12 -11.29 5.67
CA TYR A 84 -2.58 -12.48 5.01
C TYR A 84 -1.65 -13.25 5.95
N SER A 85 -2.25 -13.82 6.98
CA SER A 85 -1.59 -14.60 8.03
C SER A 85 -2.47 -15.75 8.50
N ILE A 86 -1.93 -16.62 9.35
CA ILE A 86 -2.67 -17.80 9.85
C ILE A 86 -3.94 -17.42 10.64
N ASN A 87 -3.93 -16.28 11.35
CA ASN A 87 -5.10 -15.85 12.12
C ASN A 87 -6.11 -15.04 11.30
N ASP A 88 -5.69 -14.51 10.15
CA ASP A 88 -6.51 -13.68 9.28
C ASP A 88 -6.05 -13.90 7.83
N SER A 89 -6.85 -14.69 7.09
CA SER A 89 -6.65 -14.98 5.68
C SER A 89 -7.60 -14.19 4.76
N THR A 90 -8.23 -13.12 5.25
CA THR A 90 -9.26 -12.38 4.48
C THR A 90 -8.75 -11.82 3.15
N LEU A 91 -7.44 -11.57 2.99
CA LEU A 91 -6.87 -11.16 1.71
C LEU A 91 -6.95 -12.26 0.63
N GLU A 92 -7.08 -13.55 1.00
CA GLU A 92 -7.20 -14.67 0.06
C GLU A 92 -8.37 -14.49 -0.91
N ASP A 93 -9.51 -14.02 -0.40
CA ASP A 93 -10.72 -13.77 -1.18
C ASP A 93 -10.51 -12.69 -2.26
N LEU A 94 -9.54 -11.80 -2.06
CA LEU A 94 -9.23 -10.69 -2.95
C LEU A 94 -8.13 -11.04 -3.97
N LEU A 95 -7.39 -12.14 -3.80
CA LEU A 95 -6.29 -12.52 -4.70
C LEU A 95 -6.71 -12.68 -6.16
N PRO A 96 -7.86 -13.33 -6.49
CA PRO A 96 -8.29 -13.45 -7.89
C PRO A 96 -8.55 -12.07 -8.53
N TYR A 97 -9.15 -11.15 -7.78
CA TYR A 97 -9.41 -9.78 -8.23
C TYR A 97 -8.09 -9.02 -8.48
N LEU A 98 -7.15 -9.03 -7.52
CA LEU A 98 -5.86 -8.34 -7.65
C LEU A 98 -5.05 -8.89 -8.83
N LYS A 99 -5.06 -10.22 -9.00
CA LYS A 99 -4.46 -10.88 -10.16
C LYS A 99 -5.10 -10.43 -11.48
N SER A 100 -6.43 -10.31 -11.53
CA SER A 100 -7.15 -9.83 -12.72
C SER A 100 -6.80 -8.39 -13.10
N LYS A 101 -6.44 -7.56 -12.12
CA LYS A 101 -6.00 -6.18 -12.31
C LYS A 101 -4.51 -6.05 -12.65
N GLY A 102 -3.75 -7.15 -12.58
CA GLY A 102 -2.30 -7.14 -12.79
C GLY A 102 -1.53 -6.47 -11.65
N VAL A 103 -2.07 -6.49 -10.43
CA VAL A 103 -1.52 -5.77 -9.27
C VAL A 103 -0.72 -6.72 -8.38
N GLY A 104 0.51 -6.32 -8.03
CA GLY A 104 1.35 -7.04 -7.08
C GLY A 104 0.87 -6.87 -5.62
N ILE A 105 1.33 -7.74 -4.73
CA ILE A 105 0.89 -7.77 -3.33
C ILE A 105 2.12 -7.78 -2.42
N ILE A 106 2.14 -6.87 -1.45
CA ILE A 106 3.07 -6.88 -0.32
C ILE A 106 2.24 -7.13 0.94
N THR A 107 2.64 -8.14 1.73
CA THR A 107 1.96 -8.47 3.00
C THR A 107 2.79 -7.91 4.15
N ALA A 108 2.28 -6.87 4.80
CA ALA A 108 2.92 -6.30 5.97
C ALA A 108 2.42 -6.99 7.24
N SER A 109 3.32 -7.15 8.22
CA SER A 109 3.03 -7.83 9.48
C SER A 109 2.53 -9.29 9.31
N PRO A 110 3.26 -10.15 8.56
CA PRO A 110 2.83 -11.53 8.33
C PRO A 110 2.74 -12.38 9.61
N HIS A 111 3.40 -11.94 10.69
CA HIS A 111 3.32 -12.57 12.01
C HIS A 111 2.27 -11.93 12.93
N ALA A 112 1.33 -11.18 12.37
CA ALA A 112 0.26 -10.47 13.09
C ALA A 112 0.78 -9.69 14.31
N MET A 113 1.73 -8.79 14.03
CA MET A 113 2.35 -7.91 15.02
C MET A 113 3.05 -8.65 16.17
N GLY A 114 3.50 -9.87 15.93
CA GLY A 114 4.19 -10.70 16.93
C GLY A 114 3.28 -11.74 17.58
N LEU A 115 1.97 -11.73 17.31
CA LEU A 115 1.03 -12.75 17.82
C LEU A 115 1.42 -14.17 17.38
N LEU A 116 1.96 -14.31 16.17
CA LEU A 116 2.42 -15.60 15.65
C LEU A 116 3.91 -15.86 15.93
N THR A 117 4.43 -15.34 17.05
CA THR A 117 5.82 -15.53 17.50
C THR A 117 5.85 -15.93 18.98
N GLU A 118 6.92 -16.60 19.41
CA GLU A 118 7.11 -17.02 20.82
C GLU A 118 7.09 -15.86 21.81
N SER A 119 7.57 -14.68 21.40
CA SER A 119 7.65 -13.49 22.27
C SER A 119 6.30 -12.79 22.46
N GLY A 120 5.28 -13.14 21.65
CA GLY A 120 4.01 -12.45 21.60
C GLY A 120 4.10 -11.01 21.06
N PRO A 121 2.95 -10.31 20.94
CA PRO A 121 2.93 -8.94 20.46
C PRO A 121 3.50 -7.97 21.50
N PRO A 122 4.11 -6.85 21.07
CA PRO A 122 4.56 -5.82 22.00
C PRO A 122 3.37 -5.23 22.77
N ARG A 123 3.59 -4.79 24.00
CA ARG A 123 2.54 -4.27 24.92
C ARG A 123 1.70 -3.11 24.36
N MET A 124 2.20 -2.42 23.34
CA MET A 124 1.54 -1.30 22.66
C MET A 124 0.87 -1.67 21.33
N ALA A 125 0.86 -2.94 20.93
CA ALA A 125 0.10 -3.36 19.77
C ALA A 125 -1.42 -3.09 20.01
N PRO A 126 -2.15 -2.55 19.02
CA PRO A 126 -3.59 -2.43 19.12
C PRO A 126 -4.17 -3.81 19.44
N SER A 127 -5.02 -3.87 20.47
CA SER A 127 -5.62 -5.12 20.93
C SER A 127 -6.52 -5.68 19.83
N PHE A 128 -6.17 -6.86 19.34
CA PHE A 128 -7.08 -7.68 18.52
C PHE A 128 -8.16 -8.25 19.47
N THR A 129 -9.22 -7.47 19.71
CA THR A 129 -10.43 -7.88 20.46
C THR A 129 -11.65 -7.69 19.59
#